data_AF-A0A2N6GNY8-F1
#
_entry.id   AF-A0A2N6GNY8-F1
#
_cell.length_a   1.000
_cell.length_b   1.000
_cell.length_c   1.000
_cell.angle_alpha   90.00
_cell.angle_beta   90.00
_cell.angle_gamma   90.00
#
_symmetry.space_group_name_H-M   'P 1'
#
loop_
_entity.id
_entity.type
_entity.pdbx_description
1 polymer ?
#
loop_
_entity_poly.entity_id
_entity_poly.type
_entity_poly.pdbx_seq_one_letter_code
_entity_poly.pdbx_strand_id
1 'polypeptide(L)'
;MDPNSDNEQHQFAQLRAGYINTLPAKKQAIETALAAAKNQQWSHTALHELKTLAHRLAGSGGGYGLPQLSEAGRALEQKIILQLQADSGAHTEDIEREYLKLSGLMDQLFAQEQA
;
A
#
# COMPACT_ATOMS: atom_id res chain seq x y z
N MET A 1 -33.33 -16.09 9.16
CA MET A 1 -32.11 -15.55 9.78
C MET A 1 -31.16 -16.72 9.88
N ASP A 2 -30.28 -16.84 8.90
CA ASP A 2 -29.36 -17.96 8.77
C ASP A 2 -28.20 -17.78 9.75
N PRO A 3 -28.00 -18.70 10.71
CA PRO A 3 -26.94 -18.57 11.72
C PRO A 3 -25.52 -18.69 11.14
N ASN A 4 -25.38 -19.07 9.86
CA ASN A 4 -24.09 -19.15 9.17
C ASN A 4 -23.55 -17.78 8.76
N SER A 5 -24.45 -16.86 8.38
CA SER A 5 -24.07 -15.53 7.86
C SER A 5 -23.40 -14.65 8.92
N ASP A 6 -23.84 -14.74 10.17
CA ASP A 6 -23.28 -13.98 11.30
C ASP A 6 -21.84 -14.42 11.62
N ASN A 7 -21.57 -15.73 11.53
CA ASN A 7 -20.25 -16.31 11.75
C ASN A 7 -19.25 -15.97 10.62
N GLU A 8 -19.71 -15.95 9.37
CA GLU A 8 -18.89 -15.55 8.21
C GLU A 8 -18.52 -14.06 8.28
N GLN A 9 -19.45 -13.21 8.71
CA GLN A 9 -19.21 -11.78 8.91
C GLN A 9 -18.21 -11.52 10.05
N HIS A 10 -18.31 -12.24 11.16
CA HIS A 10 -17.37 -12.12 12.27
C HIS A 10 -15.96 -12.58 11.92
N GLN A 11 -15.80 -13.68 11.18
CA GLN A 11 -14.49 -14.13 10.70
C GLN A 11 -13.86 -13.12 9.74
N PHE A 12 -14.66 -12.55 8.84
CA PHE A 12 -14.18 -11.54 7.91
C PHE A 12 -13.72 -10.26 8.63
N ALA A 13 -14.46 -9.82 9.64
CA ALA A 13 -14.06 -8.68 10.48
C ALA A 13 -12.73 -8.93 11.20
N GLN A 14 -12.52 -10.13 11.76
CA GLN A 14 -11.26 -10.49 12.41
C GLN A 14 -10.07 -10.53 11.43
N LEU A 15 -10.27 -11.06 10.23
CA LEU A 15 -9.24 -11.06 9.19
C LEU A 15 -8.87 -9.64 8.75
N ARG A 16 -9.88 -8.77 8.58
CA ARG A 16 -9.68 -7.36 8.26
C ARG A 16 -8.92 -6.64 9.38
N ALA A 17 -9.33 -6.81 10.63
CA ALA A 17 -8.66 -6.24 11.81
C ALA A 17 -7.19 -6.70 11.89
N GLY A 18 -6.96 -8.00 11.71
CA GLY A 18 -5.61 -8.58 11.67
C GLY A 18 -4.76 -7.96 10.57
N TYR A 19 -5.32 -7.77 9.38
CA TYR A 19 -4.62 -7.10 8.28
C TYR A 19 -4.35 -5.61 8.58
N ILE A 20 -5.31 -4.87 9.14
CA ILE A 20 -5.13 -3.46 9.52
C ILE A 20 -3.99 -3.30 10.53
N ASN A 21 -3.88 -4.22 11.49
CA ASN A 21 -2.77 -4.24 12.45
C ASN A 21 -1.39 -4.43 11.80
N THR A 22 -1.32 -4.96 10.57
CA THR A 22 -0.07 -5.06 9.80
C THR A 22 0.27 -3.80 9.00
N LEU A 23 -0.65 -2.84 8.84
CA LEU A 23 -0.44 -1.64 8.04
C LEU A 23 0.74 -0.78 8.51
N PRO A 24 0.99 -0.56 9.82
CA PRO A 24 2.14 0.21 10.28
C PRO A 24 3.47 -0.40 9.82
N ALA A 25 3.60 -1.73 9.89
CA ALA A 25 4.80 -2.43 9.43
C ALA A 25 4.97 -2.35 7.91
N LYS A 26 3.86 -2.45 7.15
CA LYS A 26 3.88 -2.27 5.68
C LYS A 26 4.24 -0.85 5.28
N LYS A 27 3.73 0.16 5.98
CA LYS A 27 4.08 1.57 5.81
C LYS A 27 5.58 1.77 5.99
N GLN A 28 6.15 1.28 7.09
CA GLN A 28 7.58 1.39 7.38
C GLN A 28 8.44 0.70 6.29
N ALA A 29 8.01 -0.44 5.76
CA ALA A 29 8.71 -1.12 4.68
C ALA A 29 8.72 -0.28 3.39
N ILE A 30 7.59 0.32 3.02
CA ILE A 30 7.50 1.21 1.84
C ILE A 30 8.34 2.46 2.06
N GLU A 31 8.30 3.06 3.25
CA GLU A 31 9.12 4.23 3.59
C GLU A 31 10.61 3.95 3.44
N THR A 32 11.05 2.79 3.94
CA THR A 32 12.44 2.34 3.84
C THR A 32 12.84 2.16 2.37
N ALA A 33 12.00 1.48 1.57
CA ALA A 33 12.26 1.30 0.14
C ALA A 33 12.26 2.62 -0.63
N LEU A 34 11.38 3.57 -0.28
CA LEU A 34 11.34 4.90 -0.88
C LEU A 34 12.61 5.69 -0.56
N ALA A 35 13.07 5.68 0.70
CA ALA A 35 14.32 6.31 1.10
C ALA A 35 15.53 5.68 0.38
N ALA A 36 15.55 4.35 0.24
CA ALA A 36 16.57 3.64 -0.53
C ALA A 36 16.54 4.04 -2.01
N ALA A 37 15.36 4.15 -2.62
CA ALA A 37 15.22 4.62 -3.99
C ALA A 37 15.74 6.04 -4.18
N LYS A 38 15.44 6.96 -3.26
CA LYS A 38 15.99 8.32 -3.27
C LYS A 38 17.52 8.34 -3.18
N ASN A 39 18.10 7.57 -2.26
CA ASN A 39 19.55 7.48 -2.07
C ASN A 39 20.28 6.87 -3.27
N GLN A 40 19.62 5.96 -4.00
CA GLN A 40 20.15 5.32 -5.20
C GLN A 40 19.77 6.05 -6.50
N GLN A 41 19.37 7.34 -6.41
CA GLN A 41 18.98 8.16 -7.56
C GLN A 41 17.90 7.49 -8.43
N TRP A 42 16.95 6.81 -7.79
CA TRP A 42 15.85 6.10 -8.44
C TRP A 42 16.34 5.03 -9.41
N SER A 43 17.36 4.27 -9.00
CA SER A 43 17.86 3.13 -9.76
C SER A 43 16.77 2.12 -10.09
N HIS A 44 16.91 1.42 -11.22
CA HIS A 44 15.97 0.39 -11.65
C HIS A 44 15.74 -0.67 -10.57
N THR A 45 16.81 -1.10 -9.87
CA THR A 45 16.74 -2.07 -8.77
C THR A 45 15.90 -1.55 -7.61
N ALA A 46 16.12 -0.31 -7.16
CA ALA A 46 15.38 0.25 -6.03
C ALA A 46 13.90 0.49 -6.38
N LEU A 47 13.61 0.94 -7.61
CA LEU A 47 12.24 1.08 -8.11
C LEU A 47 11.52 -0.27 -8.20
N HIS A 48 12.21 -1.36 -8.58
CA HIS A 48 11.63 -2.69 -8.60
C HIS A 48 11.21 -3.19 -7.21
N GLU A 49 12.00 -2.90 -6.17
CA GLU A 49 11.67 -3.23 -4.78
C GLU A 49 10.44 -2.45 -4.31
N LEU A 50 10.42 -1.13 -4.54
CA LEU A 50 9.30 -0.27 -4.20
C LEU A 50 8.02 -0.69 -4.94
N LYS A 51 8.13 -1.01 -6.24
CA LYS A 51 7.02 -1.54 -7.06
C LYS A 51 6.45 -2.82 -6.44
N THR A 52 7.30 -3.74 -6.00
CA THR A 52 6.86 -5.02 -5.42
C THR A 52 6.05 -4.81 -4.15
N LEU A 53 6.45 -3.86 -3.31
CA LEU A 53 5.70 -3.50 -2.10
C LEU A 53 4.35 -2.85 -2.44
N ALA A 54 4.33 -1.91 -3.38
CA ALA A 54 3.10 -1.27 -3.85
C ALA A 54 2.12 -2.29 -4.47
N HIS A 55 2.63 -3.19 -5.30
CA HIS A 55 1.85 -4.28 -5.92
C HIS A 55 1.22 -5.21 -4.89
N ARG A 56 1.98 -5.62 -3.88
CA ARG A 56 1.45 -6.46 -2.79
C ARG A 56 0.31 -5.78 -2.06
N LEU A 57 0.43 -4.48 -1.82
CA LEU A 57 -0.60 -3.71 -1.16
C LEU A 57 -1.85 -3.52 -2.02
N ALA A 58 -1.66 -3.26 -3.31
CA ALA A 58 -2.70 -3.22 -4.32
C ALA A 58 -3.51 -4.53 -4.37
N GLY A 59 -2.82 -5.66 -4.26
CA GLY A 59 -3.42 -7.00 -4.28
C GLY A 59 -4.14 -7.38 -2.98
N SER A 60 -3.68 -6.91 -1.82
CA SER A 60 -4.24 -7.34 -0.54
C SER A 60 -5.50 -6.58 -0.11
N GLY A 61 -5.67 -5.30 -0.46
CA GLY A 61 -6.81 -4.49 -0.01
C GLY A 61 -8.19 -5.05 -0.43
N GLY A 62 -8.31 -5.63 -1.62
CA GLY A 62 -9.58 -6.19 -2.13
C GLY A 62 -10.06 -7.41 -1.33
N GLY A 63 -9.14 -8.23 -0.81
CA GLY A 63 -9.48 -9.44 -0.04
C GLY A 63 -9.99 -9.15 1.38
N TYR A 64 -9.70 -7.96 1.92
CA TYR A 64 -10.07 -7.57 3.29
C TYR A 64 -11.14 -6.47 3.35
N GLY A 65 -11.77 -6.14 2.21
CA GLY A 65 -12.78 -5.09 2.15
C GLY A 65 -12.20 -3.67 2.29
N LEU A 66 -10.96 -3.47 1.87
CA LEU A 66 -10.24 -2.19 1.89
C LEU A 66 -9.97 -1.69 0.44
N PRO A 67 -11.00 -1.38 -0.35
CA PRO A 67 -10.84 -1.01 -1.75
C PRO A 67 -10.01 0.26 -1.93
N GLN A 68 -10.11 1.21 -0.99
CA GLN A 68 -9.33 2.45 -0.99
C GLN A 68 -7.83 2.18 -0.87
N LEU A 69 -7.44 1.18 -0.05
CA LEU A 69 -6.03 0.79 0.09
C LEU A 69 -5.50 0.13 -1.18
N SER A 70 -6.32 -0.71 -1.81
CA SER A 70 -5.99 -1.31 -3.10
C SER A 70 -5.81 -0.26 -4.19
N GLU A 71 -6.71 0.72 -4.25
CA GLU A 71 -6.64 1.80 -5.25
C GLU A 71 -5.40 2.68 -5.04
N ALA A 72 -5.13 3.11 -3.80
CA ALA A 72 -3.94 3.89 -3.47
C ALA A 72 -2.64 3.11 -3.75
N GLY A 73 -2.60 1.81 -3.46
CA GLY A 73 -1.46 0.94 -3.80
C GLY A 73 -1.23 0.84 -5.31
N ARG A 74 -2.31 0.73 -6.10
CA ARG A 74 -2.24 0.72 -7.57
C ARG A 74 -1.78 2.05 -8.14
N ALA A 75 -2.25 3.17 -7.59
CA ALA A 75 -1.84 4.50 -8.02
C ALA A 75 -0.33 4.69 -7.83
N LEU A 76 0.20 4.30 -6.66
CA LEU A 76 1.64 4.29 -6.40
C LEU A 76 2.40 3.38 -7.36
N GLU A 77 1.94 2.14 -7.56
CA GLU A 77 2.54 1.18 -8.48
C GLU A 77 2.64 1.73 -9.92
N GLN A 78 1.58 2.38 -10.41
CA GLN A 78 1.55 2.98 -11.74
C GLN A 78 2.61 4.07 -11.91
N LYS A 79 2.78 4.95 -10.91
CA LYS A 79 3.82 5.99 -10.96
C LYS A 79 5.23 5.41 -11.00
N ILE A 80 5.45 4.32 -10.27
CA ILE A 80 6.73 3.61 -10.29
C ILE A 80 6.97 2.96 -11.66
N ILE A 81 5.94 2.36 -12.27
CA ILE A 81 6.04 1.79 -13.62
C ILE A 81 6.36 2.88 -14.65
N LEU A 82 5.73 4.04 -14.57
CA LEU A 82 6.05 5.17 -15.45
C LEU A 82 7.50 5.64 -15.27
N GLN A 83 8.00 5.72 -14.04
CA GLN A 83 9.39 6.05 -13.78
C GLN A 83 10.38 4.99 -14.31
N LEU A 84 10.02 3.71 -14.25
CA LEU A 84 10.82 2.62 -14.81
C LEU A 84 10.89 2.66 -16.35
N GLN A 85 9.87 3.24 -16.99
CA GLN A 85 9.79 3.39 -18.45
C GLN A 85 10.37 4.73 -18.96
N ALA A 86 10.47 5.72 -18.09
CA ALA A 86 11.01 7.03 -18.41
C ALA A 86 12.53 7.09 -18.19
N ASP A 87 13.23 7.85 -19.02
CA ASP A 87 14.59 8.28 -18.72
C ASP A 87 14.62 9.27 -17.55
N SER A 88 15.61 9.13 -16.67
CA SER A 88 16.03 10.09 -15.63
C SER A 88 14.91 10.83 -14.88
N GLY A 89 14.38 10.23 -13.81
CA GLY A 89 13.71 10.94 -12.71
C GLY A 89 12.40 11.69 -13.00
N ALA A 90 11.82 11.59 -14.20
CA ALA A 90 10.68 12.40 -14.63
C ALA A 90 9.40 12.30 -13.77
N HIS A 91 9.25 11.23 -12.97
CA HIS A 91 8.05 10.92 -12.20
C HIS A 91 8.33 10.71 -10.70
N THR A 92 9.51 11.10 -10.21
CA THR A 92 9.89 10.85 -8.80
C THR A 92 9.01 11.63 -7.82
N GLU A 93 8.67 12.87 -8.16
CA GLU A 93 7.75 13.70 -7.37
C GLU A 93 6.32 13.13 -7.34
N ASP A 94 5.88 12.52 -8.45
CA ASP A 94 4.60 11.81 -8.50
C ASP A 94 4.60 10.59 -7.57
N ILE A 95 5.69 9.82 -7.55
CA ILE A 95 5.83 8.66 -6.64
C ILE A 95 5.74 9.12 -5.18
N GLU A 96 6.46 10.18 -4.81
CA GLU A 96 6.44 10.73 -3.45
C GLU A 96 5.03 11.22 -3.07
N ARG A 97 4.34 11.89 -3.99
CA ARG A 97 2.96 12.37 -3.76
C ARG A 97 1.98 11.22 -3.53
N GLU A 98 2.04 10.18 -4.35
CA GLU A 98 1.17 9.01 -4.18
C GLU A 98 1.51 8.23 -2.91
N TYR A 99 2.79 8.16 -2.54
CA TYR A 99 3.20 7.59 -1.25
C TYR A 99 2.58 8.35 -0.06
N LEU A 100 2.63 9.68 -0.05
CA LEU A 100 2.06 10.49 1.05
C LEU A 100 0.56 10.27 1.24
N LYS A 101 -0.19 10.16 0.14
CA LYS A 101 -1.62 9.82 0.18
C LYS A 101 -1.82 8.43 0.76
N LEU A 102 -1.03 7.46 0.30
CA LEU A 102 -1.11 6.08 0.73
C LEU A 102 -0.79 5.92 2.22
N SER A 103 0.28 6.56 2.70
CA SER A 103 0.67 6.50 4.11
C SER A 103 -0.39 7.14 5.00
N GLY A 104 -0.96 8.28 4.59
CA GLY A 104 -2.06 8.92 5.32
C GLY A 104 -3.30 8.04 5.40
N LEU A 105 -3.65 7.35 4.31
CA LEU A 105 -4.74 6.38 4.31
C LEU A 105 -4.47 5.20 5.25
N MET A 106 -3.24 4.66 5.27
CA MET A 106 -2.87 3.59 6.20
C MET A 106 -3.01 4.03 7.66
N ASP A 107 -2.56 5.24 7.99
CA ASP A 107 -2.68 5.80 9.34
C ASP A 107 -4.15 5.99 9.73
N GLN A 108 -4.99 6.48 8.82
CA GLN A 108 -6.43 6.63 9.04
C GLN A 108 -7.12 5.29 9.27
N LEU A 109 -6.86 4.29 8.42
CA LEU A 109 -7.43 2.94 8.56
C LEU A 109 -6.99 2.28 9.86
N PHE A 110 -5.73 2.44 10.23
CA PHE A 110 -5.21 1.93 11.50
C PHE A 110 -5.87 2.63 12.70
N ALA A 111 -6.00 3.96 12.67
CA ALA A 111 -6.66 4.71 13.75
C ALA A 111 -8.15 4.35 13.89
N GLN A 112 -8.85 4.10 12.79
CA GLN A 112 -10.27 3.70 12.80
C GLN A 112 -10.51 2.34 13.46
N GLU A 113 -9.56 1.42 13.35
CA GLU A 113 -9.67 0.07 13.93
C GLU A 113 -9.34 0.05 15.43
N GLN A 114 -8.62 1.06 15.92
CA GLN A 114 -8.24 1.19 17.33
C GLN A 114 -9.24 2.04 18.14
N ALA A 115 -10.25 2.62 17.48
CA ALA A 115 -11.25 3.53 18.06
C ALA A 115 -12.52 2.77 18.48
#